data_AF-A0A9E0EM85-F1
#
_entry.id   AF-A0A9E0EM85-F1
#
_cell.length_a   1.000
_cell.length_b   1.000
_cell.length_c   1.000
_cell.angle_alpha   90.00
_cell.angle_beta   90.00
_cell.angle_gamma   90.00
#
_symmetry.space_group_name_H-M   'P 1'
#
loop_
_entity.id
_entity.type
_entity.pdbx_description
1 polymer ?
#
loop_
_entity_poly.entity_id
_entity_poly.type
_entity_poly.pdbx_seq_one_letter_code
_entity_poly.pdbx_strand_id
1 'polypeptide(L)'
;FENKNIAKNGDFVVKNVTDAGEEYILTESKFNARYEFKGNHDGDWKIYRPLGKIRGIKVNSKIMSQLGIVKGKKEFYIIANWGEKMIVKKNDYLVSPLDNSEVYRIAEKEFFETYRKLKK
;
A
#
# COMPACT_ATOMS: atom_id res chain seq x y z
N PHE A 1 8.97 13.64 16.06
CA PHE A 1 9.96 14.07 15.05
C PHE A 1 9.26 14.05 13.71
N GLU A 2 9.07 15.23 13.11
CA GLU A 2 8.46 15.39 11.80
C GLU A 2 9.60 15.44 10.77
N ASN A 3 9.69 14.44 9.90
CA ASN A 3 10.74 14.36 8.89
C ASN A 3 10.51 15.43 7.81
N LYS A 4 11.18 16.58 7.94
CA LYS A 4 11.24 17.60 6.88
C LYS A 4 12.17 17.12 5.77
N ASN A 5 11.63 16.41 4.78
CA ASN A 5 12.34 16.17 3.52
C ASN A 5 12.37 17.48 2.73
N ILE A 6 13.55 18.02 2.43
CA ILE A 6 13.73 19.19 1.57
C ILE A 6 13.96 18.68 0.15
N ALA A 7 13.09 19.08 -0.78
CA ALA A 7 13.20 18.72 -2.19
C ALA A 7 14.45 19.34 -2.83
N LYS A 8 15.08 18.60 -3.74
CA LYS A 8 16.14 19.10 -4.62
C LYS A 8 15.60 19.31 -6.03
N ASN A 9 16.35 20.07 -6.85
CA ASN A 9 15.99 20.24 -8.25
C ASN A 9 15.93 18.87 -8.96
N GLY A 10 14.84 18.61 -9.68
CA GLY A 10 14.53 17.31 -10.28
C GLY A 10 13.68 16.37 -9.42
N ASP A 11 13.46 16.68 -8.14
CA ASP A 11 12.50 15.93 -7.34
C ASP A 11 11.05 16.31 -7.69
N PHE A 12 10.15 15.37 -7.48
CA PHE A 12 8.71 15.51 -7.69
C PHE A 12 8.00 15.58 -6.36
N VAL A 13 7.09 16.55 -6.20
CA VAL A 13 6.08 16.53 -5.15
C VAL A 13 4.91 15.68 -5.65
N VAL A 14 4.52 14.68 -4.86
CA VAL A 14 3.42 13.77 -5.17
C VAL A 14 2.35 13.93 -4.11
N LYS A 15 1.11 14.16 -4.58
CA LYS A 15 -0.07 14.26 -3.73
C LYS A 15 -0.99 13.06 -3.96
N ASN A 16 -1.35 12.37 -2.89
CA ASN A 16 -2.38 11.33 -2.95
C ASN A 16 -3.76 11.96 -3.13
N VAL A 17 -4.60 11.36 -3.99
CA VAL A 17 -5.97 11.84 -4.27
C VAL A 17 -6.98 11.24 -3.25
N THR A 18 -6.52 10.87 -2.07
CA THR A 18 -7.37 10.39 -0.97
C THR A 18 -7.85 11.58 -0.12
N ASP A 19 -8.86 11.38 0.73
CA ASP A 19 -9.38 12.44 1.62
C ASP A 19 -8.31 13.04 2.54
N ALA A 20 -7.27 12.26 2.87
CA ALA A 20 -6.14 12.71 3.67
C ALA A 20 -5.18 13.64 2.89
N GLY A 21 -5.17 13.57 1.55
CA GLY A 21 -4.40 14.49 0.70
C GLY A 21 -2.89 14.48 0.94
N GLU A 22 -2.34 13.37 1.42
CA GLU A 22 -0.93 13.28 1.84
C GLU A 22 0.04 13.65 0.71
N GLU A 23 1.02 14.49 1.03
CA GLU A 23 2.06 14.95 0.12
C GLU A 23 3.44 14.41 0.53
N TYR A 24 4.22 13.99 -0.46
CA TYR A 24 5.59 13.50 -0.25
C TYR A 24 6.47 13.80 -1.45
N ILE A 25 7.78 13.79 -1.23
CA ILE A 25 8.79 14.07 -2.26
C ILE A 25 9.39 12.75 -2.76
N LEU A 26 9.50 12.60 -4.07
CA LEU A 26 10.21 11.50 -4.73
C LEU A 26 11.31 12.04 -5.63
N THR A 27 12.42 11.30 -5.72
CA THR A 27 13.41 11.55 -6.78
C THR A 27 12.82 11.22 -8.15
N GLU A 28 13.30 11.90 -9.20
CA GLU A 28 12.89 11.67 -10.59
C GLU A 28 12.89 10.18 -10.97
N SER A 29 13.97 9.47 -10.64
CA SER A 29 14.09 8.03 -10.92
C SER A 29 13.00 7.19 -10.26
N LYS A 30 12.69 7.46 -8.98
CA LYS A 30 11.63 6.74 -8.25
C LYS A 30 10.26 7.09 -8.81
N PHE A 31 10.03 8.35 -9.17
CA PHE A 31 8.78 8.80 -9.75
C PHE A 31 8.51 8.12 -11.10
N ASN A 32 9.47 8.20 -12.02
CA ASN A 32 9.36 7.61 -13.36
C ASN A 32 9.23 6.08 -13.33
N ALA A 33 9.81 5.40 -12.35
CA ALA A 33 9.66 3.95 -12.17
C ALA A 33 8.27 3.55 -11.61
N ARG A 34 7.58 4.46 -10.90
CA ARG A 34 6.38 4.14 -10.11
C ARG A 34 5.10 4.70 -10.69
N TYR A 35 5.17 5.67 -11.59
CA TYR A 35 4.01 6.42 -12.05
C TYR A 35 3.95 6.51 -13.58
N GLU A 36 2.74 6.39 -14.12
CA GLU A 36 2.44 6.58 -15.54
C GLU A 36 1.55 7.80 -15.71
N PHE A 37 1.97 8.74 -16.55
CA PHE A 37 1.20 9.95 -16.85
C PHE A 37 -0.19 9.61 -17.41
N LYS A 38 -1.23 10.28 -16.90
CA LYS A 38 -2.62 10.11 -17.34
C LYS A 38 -3.26 11.38 -17.89
N GLY A 39 -2.78 12.55 -17.51
CA GLY A 39 -3.31 13.80 -18.02
C GLY A 39 -2.88 15.00 -17.19
N ASN A 40 -3.27 16.19 -17.63
CA ASN A 40 -3.10 17.41 -16.86
C ASN A 40 -4.28 17.55 -15.88
N HIS A 41 -4.04 18.12 -14.70
CA HIS A 41 -5.09 18.47 -13.74
C HIS A 41 -5.36 19.97 -13.78
N ASP A 42 -4.33 20.76 -13.48
CA ASP A 42 -4.33 22.22 -13.48
C ASP A 42 -2.95 22.76 -13.91
N GLY A 43 -2.65 24.04 -13.65
CA GLY A 43 -1.39 24.68 -14.03
C GLY A 43 -0.15 24.14 -13.32
N ASP A 44 -0.33 23.55 -12.13
CA ASP A 44 0.77 23.10 -11.27
C ASP A 44 0.82 21.57 -11.17
N TRP A 45 -0.32 20.89 -11.37
CA TRP A 45 -0.48 19.46 -11.15
C TRP A 45 -0.82 18.68 -12.41
N LYS A 46 -0.21 17.50 -12.50
CA LYS A 46 -0.47 16.48 -13.50
C LYS A 46 -0.98 15.21 -12.79
N ILE A 47 -1.89 14.50 -13.44
CA ILE A 47 -2.45 13.24 -12.94
C ILE A 47 -1.58 12.08 -13.41
N TYR A 48 -1.23 11.22 -12.45
CA TYR A 48 -0.48 10.00 -12.71
C TYR A 48 -1.18 8.79 -12.10
N ARG A 49 -1.03 7.64 -12.75
CA ARG A 49 -1.47 6.35 -12.24
C ARG A 49 -0.28 5.61 -11.63
N PRO A 50 -0.36 5.14 -10.36
CA PRO A 50 0.67 4.28 -9.81
C PRO A 50 0.73 2.95 -10.57
N LEU A 51 1.95 2.50 -10.87
CA LEU A 51 2.26 1.25 -11.57
C LEU A 51 2.49 0.07 -10.61
N GLY A 52 2.63 0.37 -9.32
CA GLY A 52 2.86 -0.62 -8.27
C GLY A 52 1.84 -1.74 -8.30
N LYS A 53 2.32 -2.97 -8.23
CA LYS A 53 1.51 -4.18 -8.09
C LYS A 53 1.91 -4.88 -6.81
N ILE A 54 0.91 -5.35 -6.09
CA ILE A 54 1.09 -6.19 -4.91
C ILE A 54 0.33 -7.50 -5.10
N ARG A 55 0.73 -8.51 -4.34
CA ARG A 55 -0.08 -9.68 -4.07
C ARG A 55 -0.89 -9.39 -2.81
N GLY A 56 -2.18 -9.73 -2.83
CA GLY A 56 -3.06 -9.58 -1.68
C GLY A 56 -3.89 -10.84 -1.49
N ILE A 57 -3.90 -11.37 -0.26
CA ILE A 57 -4.72 -12.51 0.14
C ILE A 57 -5.71 -12.02 1.19
N LYS A 58 -7.01 -12.14 0.88
CA LYS A 58 -8.07 -11.86 1.84
C LYS A 58 -8.09 -12.93 2.93
N VAL A 59 -7.95 -12.51 4.18
CA VAL A 59 -7.99 -13.37 5.36
C VAL A 59 -9.41 -13.90 5.53
N ASN A 60 -9.55 -15.21 5.40
CA ASN A 60 -10.80 -15.93 5.63
C ASN A 60 -10.53 -17.17 6.50
N SER A 61 -11.58 -17.91 6.85
CA SER A 61 -11.45 -19.08 7.73
C SER A 61 -10.49 -20.15 7.19
N LYS A 62 -10.37 -20.30 5.86
CA LYS A 62 -9.43 -21.23 5.24
C LYS A 62 -7.98 -20.76 5.47
N ILE A 63 -7.68 -19.49 5.20
CA ILE A 63 -6.35 -18.92 5.45
C ILE A 63 -5.99 -19.02 6.94
N MET A 64 -6.92 -18.68 7.83
CA MET A 64 -6.70 -18.79 9.28
C MET A 64 -6.38 -20.23 9.69
N SER A 65 -7.10 -21.23 9.15
CA SER A 65 -6.81 -22.63 9.41
C SER A 65 -5.45 -23.07 8.86
N GLN A 66 -5.05 -22.59 7.67
CA GLN A 66 -3.74 -22.91 7.07
C GLN A 66 -2.58 -22.34 7.89
N LEU A 67 -2.80 -21.21 8.58
CA LEU A 67 -1.83 -20.59 9.49
C LEU A 67 -1.86 -21.19 10.91
N GLY A 68 -2.59 -22.29 11.14
CA GLY A 68 -2.69 -22.92 12.46
C GLY A 68 -3.47 -22.12 13.49
N ILE A 69 -4.27 -21.13 13.07
CA ILE A 69 -5.08 -20.33 14.00
C ILE A 69 -6.28 -21.16 14.46
N VAL A 70 -6.37 -21.36 15.78
CA VAL A 70 -7.41 -22.17 16.42
C VAL A 70 -8.81 -21.72 16.01
N LYS A 71 -9.65 -22.68 15.66
CA LYS A 71 -11.07 -22.46 15.31
C LYS A 71 -11.76 -21.67 16.43
N GLY A 72 -12.43 -20.58 16.06
CA GLY A 72 -13.11 -19.69 17.00
C GLY A 72 -12.33 -18.42 17.37
N LYS A 73 -11.02 -18.34 17.10
CA LYS A 73 -10.30 -17.07 17.19
C LYS A 73 -10.76 -16.11 16.09
N LYS A 74 -10.95 -14.83 16.47
CA LYS A 74 -11.39 -13.76 15.57
C LYS A 74 -10.23 -12.97 14.95
N GLU A 75 -9.05 -13.07 15.55
CA GLU A 75 -7.85 -12.33 15.16
C GLU A 75 -6.57 -13.11 15.54
N PHE A 76 -5.48 -12.71 14.90
CA PHE A 76 -4.11 -13.14 15.20
C PHE A 76 -3.17 -11.94 14.99
N TYR A 77 -1.88 -12.11 15.23
CA TYR A 77 -0.91 -11.07 14.94
C TYR A 77 0.23 -11.58 14.07
N ILE A 78 0.82 -10.66 13.30
CA ILE A 78 2.08 -10.86 12.58
C ILE A 78 3.06 -9.78 13.02
N ILE A 79 4.35 -10.04 12.82
CA ILE A 79 5.38 -9.01 12.90
C ILE A 79 5.75 -8.67 11.45
N ALA A 80 5.53 -7.43 11.04
CA ALA A 80 5.92 -6.97 9.72
C ALA A 80 7.46 -6.97 9.60
N ASN A 81 7.98 -6.95 8.38
CA ASN A 81 9.43 -6.99 8.15
C ASN A 81 10.21 -5.83 8.80
N TRP A 82 9.54 -4.71 9.09
CA TRP A 82 10.10 -3.57 9.82
C TRP A 82 9.96 -3.67 11.35
N GLY A 83 9.54 -4.82 11.88
CA GLY A 83 9.48 -5.12 13.32
C GLY A 83 8.18 -4.75 14.03
N GLU A 84 7.19 -4.18 13.32
CA GLU A 84 5.93 -3.76 13.93
C GLU A 84 4.94 -4.92 14.08
N LYS A 85 4.30 -5.00 15.26
CA LYS A 85 3.24 -5.96 15.52
C LYS A 85 1.91 -5.48 14.94
N MET A 86 1.33 -6.25 14.03
CA MET A 86 0.04 -5.94 13.40
C MET A 86 -1.03 -6.94 13.82
N ILE A 87 -2.20 -6.44 14.25
CA ILE A 87 -3.38 -7.28 14.50
C ILE A 87 -4.10 -7.54 13.18
N VAL A 88 -4.31 -8.82 12.87
CA VAL A 88 -4.96 -9.29 11.65
C VAL A 88 -6.31 -9.88 12.00
N LYS A 89 -7.38 -9.33 11.40
CA LYS A 89 -8.76 -9.75 11.58
C LYS A 89 -9.28 -10.45 10.32
N LYS A 90 -10.40 -11.16 10.46
CA LYS A 90 -11.13 -11.69 9.31
C LYS A 90 -11.48 -10.55 8.34
N ASN A 91 -11.37 -10.81 7.04
CA ASN A 91 -11.55 -9.90 5.91
C ASN A 91 -10.42 -8.89 5.66
N ASP A 92 -9.45 -8.73 6.56
CA ASP A 92 -8.24 -7.97 6.26
C ASP A 92 -7.46 -8.61 5.11
N TYR A 93 -6.52 -7.87 4.54
CA TYR A 93 -5.61 -8.37 3.53
C TYR A 93 -4.21 -8.53 4.09
N LEU A 94 -3.64 -9.72 3.91
CA LEU A 94 -2.19 -9.90 3.95
C LEU A 94 -1.64 -9.56 2.58
N VAL A 95 -0.73 -8.60 2.53
CA VAL A 95 -0.19 -8.05 1.29
C VAL A 95 1.32 -8.20 1.24
N SER A 96 1.83 -8.24 0.02
CA SER A 96 3.24 -8.40 -0.25
C SER A 96 3.61 -7.82 -1.61
N PRO A 97 4.83 -7.29 -1.81
CA PRO A 97 5.36 -7.03 -3.14
C PRO A 97 5.40 -8.30 -4.00
N LEU A 98 5.57 -8.14 -5.32
CA LEU A 98 5.50 -9.29 -6.24
C LEU A 98 6.59 -10.36 -6.01
N ASP A 99 7.72 -9.95 -5.42
CA ASP A 99 8.88 -10.79 -5.07
C ASP A 99 8.75 -11.48 -3.69
N ASN A 100 7.65 -11.23 -2.96
CA ASN A 100 7.40 -11.73 -1.61
C ASN A 100 8.41 -11.31 -0.54
N SER A 101 9.15 -10.22 -0.75
CA SER A 101 10.20 -9.73 0.16
C SER A 101 9.68 -9.36 1.55
N GLU A 102 8.41 -8.94 1.66
CA GLU A 102 7.78 -8.56 2.92
C GLU A 102 6.30 -8.94 2.99
N VAL A 103 5.78 -9.15 4.19
CA VAL A 103 4.34 -9.38 4.41
C VAL A 103 3.84 -8.44 5.50
N TYR A 104 2.75 -7.74 5.21
CA TYR A 104 2.08 -6.85 6.16
C TYR A 104 0.57 -6.88 5.99
N ARG A 105 -0.16 -6.25 6.93
CA ARG A 105 -1.62 -6.22 6.96
C ARG A 105 -2.14 -4.87 6.50
N ILE A 106 -3.20 -4.88 5.70
CA ILE A 106 -4.03 -3.70 5.40
C ILE A 106 -5.49 -4.01 5.75
N ALA A 107 -6.23 -3.05 6.30
CA ALA A 107 -7.66 -3.21 6.53
C ALA A 107 -8.41 -3.39 5.21
N GLU A 108 -9.54 -4.10 5.21
CA GLU A 108 -10.34 -4.28 3.99
C GLU A 108 -10.71 -2.94 3.32
N LYS A 109 -11.17 -1.97 4.11
CA LYS A 109 -11.57 -0.65 3.60
C LYS A 109 -10.39 0.08 2.96
N GLU A 110 -9.28 0.21 3.67
CA GLU A 110 -8.05 0.85 3.21
C GLU A 110 -7.49 0.17 1.95
N PHE A 111 -7.54 -1.16 1.91
CA PHE A 111 -7.09 -1.93 0.74
C PHE A 111 -7.88 -1.53 -0.51
N PHE A 112 -9.19 -1.35 -0.39
CA PHE A 112 -10.04 -0.90 -1.50
C PHE A 112 -10.10 0.62 -1.66
N GLU A 113 -9.49 1.42 -0.80
CA GLU A 113 -9.23 2.82 -1.09
C GLU A 113 -8.03 2.95 -2.05
N THR A 114 -7.00 2.13 -1.85
CA THR A 114 -5.73 2.25 -2.62
C THR A 114 -5.62 1.29 -3.81
N TYR A 115 -6.17 0.08 -3.72
CA TYR A 115 -5.93 -0.99 -4.70
C TYR A 115 -7.19 -1.37 -5.46
N ARG A 116 -6.98 -1.81 -6.71
CA ARG A 116 -8.00 -2.41 -7.57
C ARG A 116 -7.49 -3.75 -8.06
N LYS A 117 -8.37 -4.73 -8.11
CA LYS A 117 -8.05 -6.04 -8.68
C LYS A 117 -7.74 -5.87 -10.17
N LEU A 118 -6.60 -6.39 -10.62
CA LEU A 118 -6.31 -6.48 -12.04
C LEU A 118 -7.34 -7.42 -12.68
N LYS A 119 -8.05 -6.93 -13.72
CA LYS A 119 -8.91 -7.78 -14.54
C LYS A 119 -7.99 -8.77 -15.28
N LYS A 120 -8.32 -10.06 -15.18
CA LYS A 120 -7.71 -11.11 -16.00
C LYS A 120 -8.36 -11.10 -17.37
#